data_AF-A0A5A5RMK1-F1
#
_entry.id   AF-A0A5A5RMK1-F1
#
_cell.length_a   1.000
_cell.length_b   1.000
_cell.length_c   1.000
_cell.angle_alpha   90.00
_cell.angle_beta   90.00
_cell.angle_gamma   90.00
#
_symmetry.space_group_name_H-M   'P 1'
#
loop_
_entity.id
_entity.type
_entity.pdbx_description
1 polymer ?
#
loop_
_entity_poly.entity_id
_entity_poly.type
_entity_poly.pdbx_seq_one_letter_code
_entity_poly.pdbx_strand_id
1 'polypeptide(L)'
;MPTRVAERIAEVRIVPKCDCYVIEVIYEKTEQFLAPNEKIAAIDLGIDNLMAVTSNQPDFIPLLINGRPLKSLNQFYNQRRAKLQSLLKGNRQSSQRIRRLTRCRNQKVDDYLHQASR
;
A
#
# COMPACT_ATOMS: atom_id res chain seq x y z
N MET A 1 -9.23 1.04 -11.97
CA MET A 1 -9.33 0.63 -13.39
C MET A 1 -8.15 -0.26 -13.73
N PRO A 2 -8.35 -1.37 -14.47
CA PRO A 2 -7.23 -2.18 -14.95
C PRO A 2 -6.37 -1.35 -15.91
N THR A 3 -5.06 -1.35 -15.69
CA THR A 3 -4.14 -0.67 -16.59
C THR A 3 -4.07 -1.44 -17.91
N ARG A 4 -4.53 -0.81 -19.00
CA ARG A 4 -4.37 -1.36 -20.35
C ARG A 4 -2.93 -1.09 -20.78
N VAL A 5 -2.16 -2.15 -20.96
CA VAL A 5 -0.80 -2.07 -21.50
C VAL A 5 -0.92 -2.08 -23.02
N ALA A 6 -0.68 -0.93 -23.65
CA ALA A 6 -0.65 -0.80 -25.12
C ALA A 6 0.74 -1.07 -25.71
N GLU A 7 1.78 -1.07 -24.85
CA GLU A 7 3.19 -1.20 -25.22
C GLU A 7 3.70 -2.65 -25.16
N ARG A 8 4.97 -2.83 -25.56
CA ARG A 8 5.67 -4.11 -25.49
C ARG A 8 5.91 -4.49 -24.02
N ILE A 9 5.47 -5.69 -23.65
CA ILE A 9 5.81 -6.29 -22.35
C ILE A 9 7.32 -6.51 -22.30
N ALA A 10 7.98 -5.99 -21.27
CA ALA A 10 9.41 -6.15 -21.06
C ALA A 10 9.72 -7.52 -20.44
N GLU A 11 8.95 -7.90 -19.41
CA GLU A 11 9.17 -9.14 -18.68
C GLU A 11 7.88 -9.63 -18.01
N VAL A 12 7.71 -10.94 -17.91
CA VAL A 12 6.68 -11.56 -17.07
C VAL A 12 7.34 -12.47 -16.04
N ARG A 13 7.10 -12.22 -14.75
CA ARG A 13 7.65 -13.00 -13.64
C ARG A 13 6.54 -13.74 -12.90
N ILE A 14 6.80 -15.01 -12.56
CA ILE A 14 5.97 -15.77 -11.63
C ILE A 14 6.69 -15.80 -10.29
N VAL A 15 6.12 -15.12 -9.30
CA VAL A 15 6.72 -15.00 -7.96
C VAL A 15 5.97 -15.90 -6.97
N PRO A 16 6.59 -16.99 -6.49
CA PRO A 16 5.98 -17.83 -5.46
C PRO A 16 5.85 -17.05 -4.15
N LYS A 17 4.64 -17.04 -3.57
CA LYS A 17 4.37 -16.53 -2.23
C LYS A 17 4.02 -17.70 -1.29
N CYS A 18 3.61 -17.41 -0.06
CA CYS A 18 3.38 -18.42 0.97
C CYS A 18 2.18 -19.36 0.71
N ASP A 19 1.24 -18.97 -0.15
CA ASP A 19 0.01 -19.71 -0.47
C ASP A 19 -0.60 -19.34 -1.84
N CYS A 20 0.14 -18.60 -2.67
CA CYS A 20 -0.25 -18.27 -4.04
C CYS A 20 0.98 -17.99 -4.89
N TYR A 21 0.77 -17.85 -6.20
CA TYR A 21 1.74 -17.27 -7.12
C TYR A 21 1.23 -15.88 -7.54
N VAL A 22 2.13 -14.90 -7.58
CA VAL A 22 1.84 -13.57 -8.13
C VAL A 22 2.47 -13.50 -9.52
N ILE A 23 1.68 -13.15 -10.52
CA ILE A 23 2.16 -12.89 -11.87
C ILE A 23 2.40 -11.39 -11.98
N GLU A 24 3.66 -11.00 -12.15
CA GLU A 24 4.07 -9.62 -12.35
C GLU A 24 4.33 -9.41 -13.84
N VAL A 25 3.62 -8.45 -14.45
CA VAL A 25 3.81 -8.06 -15.86
C VAL A 25 4.48 -6.69 -15.86
N ILE A 26 5.73 -6.66 -16.31
CA ILE A 26 6.59 -5.47 -16.30
C ILE A 26 6.60 -4.90 -17.72
N TYR A 27 6.37 -3.60 -17.81
CA TYR A 27 6.36 -2.85 -19.06
C TYR A 27 6.95 -1.46 -18.79
N GLU A 28 7.53 -0.87 -19.82
CA GLU A 28 7.98 0.51 -19.78
C GLU A 28 6.78 1.43 -19.91
N LYS A 29 6.86 2.61 -19.29
CA LYS A 29 5.85 3.64 -19.42
C LYS A 29 6.57 4.98 -19.44
N THR A 30 6.38 5.74 -20.52
CA THR A 30 6.94 7.09 -20.59
C THR A 30 6.20 8.00 -19.61
N GLU A 31 6.93 8.61 -18.68
CA GLU A 31 6.38 9.61 -17.76
C GLU A 31 6.21 10.95 -18.49
N GLN A 32 5.03 11.55 -18.34
CA GLN A 32 4.77 12.90 -18.85
C GLN A 32 4.92 13.88 -17.71
N PHE A 33 5.93 14.72 -17.79
CA PHE A 33 6.11 15.83 -16.85
C PHE A 33 5.37 17.05 -17.38
N LEU A 34 4.56 17.65 -16.52
CA LEU A 34 3.98 18.96 -16.81
C LEU A 34 5.04 20.03 -16.57
N ALA A 35 4.92 21.15 -17.31
CA ALA A 35 5.75 22.32 -17.05
C ALA A 35 5.53 22.80 -15.60
N PRO A 36 6.61 23.25 -14.90
CA PRO A 36 6.47 23.84 -13.58
C PRO A 36 5.48 25.01 -13.60
N ASN A 37 4.71 25.14 -12.54
CA ASN A 37 3.81 26.27 -12.33
C ASN A 37 3.86 26.70 -10.87
N GLU A 38 3.20 27.82 -10.54
CA GLU A 38 3.19 28.39 -9.20
C GLU A 38 2.21 27.70 -8.23
N LYS A 39 1.52 26.63 -8.67
CA LYS A 39 0.57 25.90 -7.83
C LYS A 39 1.34 24.96 -6.92
N ILE A 40 1.14 25.13 -5.62
CA ILE A 40 1.84 24.38 -4.58
C ILE A 40 0.79 23.65 -3.74
N ALA A 41 0.94 22.33 -3.62
CA ALA A 41 0.21 21.53 -2.66
C ALA A 41 1.13 21.12 -1.52
N ALA A 42 0.67 21.29 -0.28
CA ALA A 42 1.35 20.79 0.91
C ALA A 42 0.63 19.55 1.42
N ILE A 43 1.41 18.54 1.80
CA ILE A 43 0.93 17.25 2.29
C ILE A 43 1.58 16.97 3.64
N ASP A 44 0.76 16.79 4.66
CA ASP A 44 1.19 16.32 5.98
C ASP A 44 0.68 14.89 6.21
N LEU A 45 1.60 13.96 6.48
CA LEU A 45 1.28 12.55 6.69
C LEU A 45 1.15 12.24 8.17
N GLY A 46 0.11 11.52 8.54
CA GLY A 46 -0.17 11.17 9.93
C GLY A 46 -0.73 9.77 10.12
N ILE A 47 -1.09 9.45 11.37
CA ILE A 47 -1.63 8.14 11.74
C ILE A 47 -3.17 8.16 11.79
N ASP A 48 -3.76 9.13 12.49
CA ASP A 48 -5.22 9.23 12.61
C ASP A 48 -5.84 9.98 11.42
N ASN A 49 -5.16 11.02 10.94
CA ASN A 49 -5.34 11.59 9.61
C ASN A 49 -4.18 11.04 8.78
N LEU A 50 -4.44 10.09 7.88
CA LEU A 50 -3.41 9.50 7.03
C LEU A 50 -2.66 10.59 6.26
N MET A 51 -3.44 11.56 5.76
CA MET A 51 -2.93 12.65 4.95
C MET A 51 -3.82 13.87 5.12
N ALA A 52 -3.22 15.01 5.42
CA ALA A 52 -3.84 16.33 5.30
C ALA A 52 -3.24 17.05 4.09
N VAL A 53 -4.09 17.42 3.14
CA VAL A 53 -3.68 18.08 1.89
C VAL A 53 -4.25 19.49 1.86
N THR A 54 -3.41 20.46 1.55
CA THR A 54 -3.80 21.86 1.29
C THR A 54 -3.09 22.39 0.05
N SER A 55 -3.56 23.48 -0.53
CA SER A 55 -2.99 24.09 -1.72
C SER A 55 -3.12 25.61 -1.68
N ASN A 56 -2.24 26.31 -2.39
CA ASN A 56 -2.33 27.76 -2.59
C ASN A 56 -3.37 28.18 -3.64
N GLN A 57 -4.15 27.24 -4.19
CA GLN A 57 -5.19 27.55 -5.16
C GLN A 57 -6.47 28.11 -4.47
N PRO A 58 -7.07 29.21 -4.98
CA PRO A 58 -8.19 29.89 -4.33
C PRO A 58 -9.40 29.01 -3.97
N ASP A 59 -9.74 28.05 -4.83
CA ASP A 59 -10.93 27.19 -4.67
C ASP A 59 -10.61 25.79 -4.13
N PHE A 60 -9.39 25.58 -3.62
CA PHE A 60 -9.01 24.28 -3.08
C PHE A 60 -9.60 24.09 -1.68
N ILE A 61 -10.39 23.02 -1.53
CA ILE A 61 -10.91 22.60 -0.22
C ILE A 61 -9.90 21.65 0.41
N PRO A 62 -9.34 21.96 1.60
CA PRO A 62 -8.43 21.08 2.31
C PRO A 62 -9.03 19.67 2.50
N LEU A 63 -8.23 18.64 2.21
CA LEU A 63 -8.65 17.26 2.27
C LEU A 63 -8.00 16.56 3.46
N LEU A 64 -8.83 15.90 4.28
CA LEU A 64 -8.38 15.03 5.35
C LEU A 64 -8.71 13.58 5.01
N ILE A 65 -7.69 12.78 4.77
CA ILE A 65 -7.84 11.34 4.58
C ILE A 65 -7.76 10.65 5.94
N ASN A 66 -8.78 9.86 6.27
CA ASN A 66 -8.84 9.13 7.53
C ASN A 66 -7.75 8.04 7.59
N GLY A 67 -6.91 8.01 8.61
CA GLY A 67 -5.88 6.97 8.81
C GLY A 67 -6.26 5.90 9.84
N ARG A 68 -7.34 6.10 10.59
CA ARG A 68 -7.84 5.14 11.59
C ARG A 68 -8.08 3.72 11.05
N PRO A 69 -8.56 3.52 9.80
CA PRO A 69 -8.69 2.17 9.24
C PRO A 69 -7.36 1.41 9.19
N LEU A 70 -6.27 2.06 8.74
CA LEU A 70 -4.93 1.46 8.72
C LEU A 70 -4.40 1.20 10.14
N LYS A 71 -4.63 2.13 11.07
CA LYS A 71 -4.26 1.98 12.49
C LYS A 71 -4.93 0.75 13.11
N SER A 72 -6.25 0.60 12.92
CA SER A 72 -7.04 -0.54 13.39
C SER A 72 -6.56 -1.86 12.77
N LEU A 73 -6.32 -1.87 11.45
CA LEU A 73 -5.76 -3.03 10.75
C LEU A 73 -4.39 -3.45 11.33
N ASN A 74 -3.53 -2.47 11.59
CA ASN A 74 -2.20 -2.70 12.15
C ASN A 74 -2.28 -3.24 13.59
N GLN A 75 -3.20 -2.72 14.40
CA GLN A 75 -3.45 -3.23 15.75
C GLN A 75 -3.92 -4.69 15.73
N PHE A 76 -4.91 -5.02 14.90
CA PHE A 76 -5.37 -6.40 14.70
C PHE A 76 -4.23 -7.33 14.26
N TYR A 77 -3.41 -6.88 13.31
CA TYR A 77 -2.25 -7.64 12.85
C TYR A 77 -1.26 -7.90 13.98
N ASN A 78 -0.89 -6.88 14.74
CA ASN A 78 0.07 -7.00 15.84
C ASN A 78 -0.42 -7.97 16.91
N GLN A 79 -1.69 -7.86 17.32
CA GLN A 79 -2.31 -8.77 18.30
C GLN A 79 -2.28 -10.23 17.82
N ARG A 80 -2.70 -10.48 16.57
CA ARG A 80 -2.71 -11.84 16.01
C ARG A 80 -1.30 -12.39 15.80
N ARG A 81 -0.37 -11.55 15.33
CA ARG A 81 1.03 -11.95 15.14
C ARG A 81 1.67 -12.33 16.46
N ALA A 82 1.51 -11.52 17.52
CA ALA A 82 2.06 -11.81 18.84
C ALA A 82 1.55 -13.16 19.37
N LYS A 83 0.23 -13.41 19.28
CA LYS A 83 -0.37 -14.71 19.65
C LYS A 83 0.18 -15.88 18.84
N LEU A 84 0.44 -15.71 17.55
CA LEU A 84 0.99 -16.78 16.72
C LEU A 84 2.48 -17.01 16.96
N GLN A 85 3.22 -15.94 17.26
CA GLN A 85 4.64 -16.01 17.58
C GLN A 85 4.89 -16.73 18.92
N SER A 86 4.03 -16.51 19.93
CA SER A 86 4.15 -17.23 21.21
C SER A 86 3.92 -18.74 21.11
N LEU A 87 3.27 -19.21 20.04
CA LEU A 87 3.05 -20.63 19.76
C LEU A 87 4.19 -21.30 18.98
N LEU A 88 5.23 -20.54 18.60
CA LEU A 88 6.39 -21.10 17.90
C LEU A 88 7.24 -21.92 18.87
N LYS A 89 7.78 -23.04 18.38
CA LYS A 89 8.67 -23.93 19.14
C LYS A 89 10.10 -23.82 18.64
N GLY A 90 11.05 -23.89 19.56
CA GLY A 90 12.48 -23.75 19.27
C GLY A 90 12.83 -22.39 18.68
N ASN A 91 13.90 -22.32 17.89
CA ASN A 91 14.40 -21.06 17.31
C ASN A 91 13.64 -20.63 16.04
N ARG A 92 12.40 -21.08 15.84
CA ARG A 92 11.60 -20.74 14.66
C ARG A 92 11.11 -19.29 14.78
N GLN A 93 11.41 -18.48 13.77
CA GLN A 93 11.01 -17.07 13.71
C GLN A 93 9.62 -16.87 13.10
N SER A 94 9.08 -17.88 12.40
CA SER A 94 7.84 -17.76 11.65
C SER A 94 7.17 -19.11 11.41
N SER A 95 5.91 -19.07 10.98
CA SER A 95 5.11 -20.22 10.53
C SER A 95 4.35 -19.85 9.26
N GLN A 96 3.83 -20.84 8.52
CA GLN A 96 2.99 -20.57 7.34
C GLN A 96 1.80 -19.65 7.70
N ARG A 97 1.20 -19.82 8.87
CA ARG A 97 0.09 -18.99 9.34
C ARG A 97 0.50 -17.53 9.56
N ILE A 98 1.70 -17.28 10.12
CA ILE A 98 2.26 -15.92 10.28
C ILE A 98 2.56 -15.29 8.91
N ARG A 99 3.12 -16.06 7.98
CA ARG A 99 3.38 -15.59 6.61
C ARG A 99 2.09 -15.21 5.88
N ARG A 100 1.04 -16.02 5.98
CA ARG A 100 -0.28 -15.72 5.38
C ARG A 100 -0.93 -14.49 6.02
N LEU A 101 -0.87 -14.37 7.36
CA LEU A 101 -1.35 -13.19 8.08
C LEU A 101 -0.65 -11.91 7.60
N THR A 102 0.68 -11.95 7.46
CA THR A 102 1.48 -10.82 6.98
C THR A 102 1.15 -10.46 5.53
N ARG A 103 1.02 -11.45 4.64
CA ARG A 103 0.62 -11.22 3.24
C ARG A 103 -0.75 -10.54 3.15
N CYS A 104 -1.75 -11.05 3.88
CA CYS A 104 -3.09 -10.47 3.89
C CYS A 104 -3.10 -9.05 4.44
N ARG A 105 -2.31 -8.78 5.50
CA ARG A 105 -2.15 -7.42 6.03
C ARG A 105 -1.55 -6.48 4.98
N ASN A 106 -0.48 -6.88 4.30
CA ASN A 106 0.16 -6.04 3.29
C ASN A 106 -0.80 -5.72 2.13
N GLN A 107 -1.52 -6.72 1.61
CA GLN A 107 -2.51 -6.49 0.55
C GLN A 107 -3.61 -5.49 0.95
N LYS A 108 -4.08 -5.54 2.19
CA LYS A 108 -5.08 -4.58 2.71
C LYS A 108 -4.50 -3.17 2.88
N VAL A 109 -3.23 -3.06 3.28
CA VAL A 109 -2.54 -1.78 3.36
C VAL A 109 -2.36 -1.18 1.96
N ASP A 110 -1.87 -1.98 1.02
CA ASP A 110 -1.62 -1.56 -0.37
C ASP A 110 -2.92 -1.11 -1.05
N ASP A 111 -4.01 -1.86 -0.89
CA ASP A 111 -5.33 -1.49 -1.40
C ASP A 111 -5.83 -0.16 -0.81
N TYR A 112 -5.70 0.02 0.51
CA TYR A 112 -6.11 1.26 1.16
C TYR A 112 -5.30 2.46 0.69
N LEU A 113 -3.97 2.33 0.58
CA LEU A 113 -3.11 3.41 0.11
C LEU A 113 -3.41 3.78 -1.35
N HIS A 114 -3.66 2.78 -2.20
CA HIS A 114 -4.09 3.01 -3.58
C HIS A 114 -5.44 3.71 -3.69
N GLN A 115 -6.38 3.43 -2.78
CA GLN A 115 -7.66 4.12 -2.71
C GLN A 115 -7.51 5.55 -2.17
N ALA A 116 -6.58 5.77 -1.23
CA ALA A 116 -6.31 7.07 -0.64
C ALA A 116 -5.59 8.03 -1.61
N SER A 117 -4.76 7.50 -2.51
CA SER A 117 -4.01 8.29 -3.50
C SER A 117 -4.75 8.49 -4.83
N ARG A 118 -6.02 8.11 -4.90
CA ARG A 118 -6.83 8.15 -6.13
C ARG A 118 -7.42 9.51 -6.43
#